data_AF-A0A258RT74-F1
#
_entry.id   AF-A0A258RT74-F1
#
_cell.length_a   1.000
_cell.length_b   1.000
_cell.length_c   1.000
_cell.angle_alpha   90.00
_cell.angle_beta   90.00
_cell.angle_gamma   90.00
#
_symmetry.space_group_name_H-M   'P 1'
#
loop_
_entity.id
_entity.type
_entity.pdbx_description
1 polymer ?
#
loop_
_entity_poly.entity_id
_entity_poly.type
_entity_poly.pdbx_seq_one_letter_code
_entity_poly.pdbx_strand_id
1 'polypeptide(L)'
;MREKSADALRTIGEMAEALGVRTHILRYWEEQFPMLKPLTRAGGRRLYRPEDVALLHNIHRLLYSEGYTVKGARRFLAEGEASTPVADAPVAAITAPVFDVAALYAVRDRLAAALAAA
;
A
#
# COMPACT_ATOMS: atom_id res chain seq x y z
N MET A 1 0.92 19.01 -21.61
CA MET A 1 1.15 17.66 -21.04
C MET A 1 2.51 17.19 -21.50
N ARG A 2 3.48 16.99 -20.59
CA ARG A 2 4.80 16.47 -20.98
C ARG A 2 4.69 14.95 -21.11
N GLU A 3 4.60 14.46 -22.35
CA GLU A 3 4.95 13.07 -22.66
C GLU A 3 6.43 12.89 -22.32
N LYS A 4 6.71 12.39 -21.11
CA LYS A 4 8.04 11.84 -20.79
C LYS A 4 8.12 10.50 -21.51
N SER A 5 9.11 10.36 -22.39
CA SER A 5 9.42 9.16 -23.16
C SER A 5 9.26 7.90 -22.33
N ALA A 6 8.69 6.85 -22.93
CA ALA A 6 8.46 5.56 -22.26
C ALA A 6 9.73 4.96 -21.62
N ASP A 7 10.92 5.37 -22.08
CA ASP A 7 12.22 4.92 -21.60
C ASP A 7 12.85 5.78 -20.47
N ALA A 8 12.15 6.82 -19.99
CA ALA A 8 12.73 7.73 -19.01
C ALA A 8 12.79 7.11 -17.60
N LEU A 9 13.99 7.10 -17.01
CA LEU A 9 14.18 6.75 -15.59
C LEU A 9 13.41 7.74 -14.72
N ARG A 10 12.62 7.23 -13.77
CA ARG A 10 11.80 8.04 -12.86
C ARG A 10 12.29 7.94 -11.43
N THR A 11 12.27 9.05 -10.71
CA THR A 11 12.61 9.05 -9.28
C THR A 11 11.42 8.59 -8.43
N ILE A 12 11.69 8.19 -7.19
CA ILE A 12 10.65 7.80 -6.23
C ILE A 12 9.65 8.93 -5.94
N GLY A 13 10.10 10.18 -5.94
CA GLY A 13 9.21 11.34 -5.76
C GLY A 13 8.26 11.51 -6.94
N GLU A 14 8.79 11.44 -8.16
CA GLU A 14 7.96 11.54 -9.37
C GLU A 14 6.95 10.39 -9.49
N MET A 15 7.31 9.17 -9.06
CA MET A 15 6.36 8.05 -9.04
C MET A 15 5.33 8.16 -7.92
N ALA A 16 5.72 8.69 -6.76
CA ALA A 16 4.78 8.95 -5.67
C ALA A 16 3.69 9.94 -6.12
N GLU A 17 4.11 11.04 -6.77
CA GLU A 17 3.19 12.02 -7.34
C GLU A 17 2.33 11.43 -8.46
N ALA A 18 2.92 10.65 -9.38
CA ALA A 18 2.19 10.06 -10.49
C ALA A 18 1.11 9.05 -10.06
N LEU A 19 1.38 8.28 -9.00
CA LEU A 19 0.44 7.29 -8.46
C LEU A 19 -0.47 7.87 -7.36
N GLY A 20 -0.23 9.10 -6.91
CA GLY A 20 -0.96 9.70 -5.79
C GLY A 20 -0.72 9.01 -4.44
N VAL A 21 0.40 8.32 -4.28
CA VAL A 21 0.77 7.61 -3.04
C VAL A 21 1.91 8.29 -2.31
N ARG A 22 2.05 8.05 -1.01
CA ARG A 22 3.18 8.59 -0.24
C ARG A 22 4.47 7.85 -0.57
N THR A 23 5.60 8.57 -0.55
CA THR A 23 6.93 8.01 -0.88
C THR A 23 7.32 6.81 -0.01
N HIS A 24 6.92 6.76 1.26
CA HIS A 24 7.18 5.60 2.12
C HIS A 24 6.40 4.34 1.71
N ILE A 25 5.25 4.48 1.04
CA ILE A 25 4.48 3.34 0.53
C ILE A 25 5.25 2.68 -0.61
N LEU A 26 5.86 3.47 -1.49
CA LEU A 26 6.74 2.96 -2.54
C LEU A 26 7.97 2.25 -1.96
N ARG A 27 8.59 2.80 -0.90
CA ARG A 27 9.68 2.12 -0.19
C ARG A 27 9.24 0.79 0.39
N TYR A 28 8.06 0.76 1.01
CA TYR A 28 7.49 -0.47 1.52
C TYR A 28 7.23 -1.49 0.40
N TRP A 29 6.75 -1.05 -0.77
CA TRP A 29 6.57 -1.94 -1.92
C TRP A 29 7.92 -2.50 -2.43
N GLU A 30 9.00 -1.71 -2.44
CA GLU A 30 10.34 -2.22 -2.77
C GLU A 30 10.77 -3.40 -1.86
N GLU A 31 10.39 -3.36 -0.59
CA GLU A 31 10.69 -4.44 0.36
C GLU A 31 9.81 -5.68 0.15
N GLN A 32 8.56 -5.49 -0.25
CA GLN A 32 7.58 -6.58 -0.37
C GLN A 32 7.64 -7.28 -1.74
N PHE A 33 8.02 -6.56 -2.79
CA PHE A 33 8.04 -7.07 -4.17
C PHE A 33 9.49 -7.23 -4.64
N PRO A 34 10.11 -8.42 -4.50
CA PRO A 34 11.52 -8.64 -4.88
C PRO A 34 11.81 -8.50 -6.38
N MET A 35 10.77 -8.48 -7.21
CA MET A 35 10.83 -8.19 -8.64
C MET A 35 11.07 -6.70 -8.94
N LEU A 36 10.75 -5.81 -8.00
CA LEU A 36 10.87 -4.36 -8.15
C LEU A 36 12.27 -3.95 -7.68
N LYS A 37 13.18 -3.71 -8.63
CA LYS A 37 14.62 -3.52 -8.36
C LYS A 37 15.07 -2.13 -8.80
N PRO A 38 14.80 -1.08 -7.99
CA PRO A 38 15.20 0.27 -8.34
C PRO A 38 16.72 0.38 -8.44
N LEU A 39 17.20 1.10 -9.44
CA LEU A 39 18.62 1.38 -9.57
C LEU A 39 19.02 2.40 -8.51
N THR A 40 19.97 2.00 -7.66
CA THR A 40 20.60 2.91 -6.71
C THR A 40 21.76 3.60 -7.40
N ARG A 41 21.65 4.91 -7.63
CA ARG A 41 22.76 5.73 -8.13
C ARG A 41 23.75 6.01 -7.00
N ALA A 42 24.99 6.37 -7.33
CA ALA A 42 26.10 6.73 -6.42
C ALA A 42 25.83 7.88 -5.41
N GLY A 43 24.59 8.37 -5.28
CA GLY A 43 24.15 9.33 -4.28
C GLY A 43 22.88 8.90 -3.53
N GLY A 44 22.60 7.60 -3.45
CA GLY A 44 21.48 7.04 -2.67
C GLY A 44 20.08 7.29 -3.27
N ARG A 45 20.00 7.93 -4.44
CA ARG A 45 18.75 8.17 -5.16
C ARG A 45 18.34 6.92 -5.93
N ARG A 46 17.08 6.52 -5.73
CA ARG A 46 16.43 5.40 -6.40
C ARG A 46 15.82 5.88 -7.71
N LEU A 47 16.15 5.18 -8.79
CA LEU A 47 15.62 5.40 -10.13
C LEU A 47 14.91 4.13 -10.57
N TYR A 48 13.63 4.26 -10.89
CA TYR A 48 12.84 3.20 -11.49
C TYR A 48 13.05 3.18 -12.99
N ARG A 49 13.24 1.97 -13.52
CA ARG A 49 13.25 1.74 -14.95
C ARG A 49 11.83 1.75 -15.50
N PRO A 50 11.66 1.89 -16.83
CA PRO A 50 10.36 1.71 -17.49
C PRO A 50 9.64 0.42 -17.09
N GLU A 51 10.38 -0.69 -16.98
CA GLU A 51 9.87 -1.99 -16.52
C GLU A 51 9.33 -1.92 -15.08
N ASP A 52 10.09 -1.32 -14.15
CA ASP A 52 9.63 -1.12 -12.76
C ASP A 52 8.43 -0.17 -12.69
N VAL A 53 8.38 0.84 -13.55
CA VAL A 53 7.26 1.78 -13.63
C VAL A 53 5.99 1.06 -14.06
N ALA A 54 6.05 0.22 -15.08
CA ALA A 54 4.90 -0.60 -15.48
C ALA A 54 4.44 -1.53 -14.34
N LEU A 55 5.39 -2.13 -13.63
CA LEU A 55 5.14 -3.00 -12.50
C LEU A 55 4.47 -2.25 -11.34
N LEU A 56 4.93 -1.04 -11.03
CA LEU A 56 4.33 -0.15 -10.03
C LEU A 56 2.88 0.21 -10.34
N HIS A 57 2.55 0.48 -11.60
CA HIS A 57 1.15 0.74 -11.99
C HIS A 57 0.29 -0.51 -11.81
N ASN A 58 0.83 -1.69 -12.11
CA ASN A 58 0.12 -2.95 -11.91
C ASN A 58 -0.11 -3.24 -10.41
N ILE A 59 0.91 -3.07 -9.57
CA ILE A 59 0.79 -3.16 -8.11
C ILE A 59 -0.29 -2.19 -7.62
N HIS A 60 -0.23 -0.92 -8.04
CA HIS A 60 -1.22 0.08 -7.62
C HIS A 60 -2.65 -0.34 -7.99
N ARG A 61 -2.87 -0.80 -9.22
CA ARG A 61 -4.17 -1.31 -9.67
C ARG A 61 -4.65 -2.48 -8.81
N LEU A 62 -3.77 -3.46 -8.57
CA LEU A 62 -4.09 -4.64 -7.76
C LEU A 62 -4.53 -4.25 -6.35
N LEU A 63 -3.80 -3.35 -5.68
CA LEU A 63 -4.11 -2.96 -4.31
C LEU A 63 -5.33 -2.04 -4.19
N TYR A 64 -5.42 -1.00 -5.03
CA TYR A 64 -6.42 0.06 -4.87
C TYR A 64 -7.67 -0.13 -5.71
N SER A 65 -7.56 -0.74 -6.90
CA SER A 65 -8.70 -0.97 -7.79
C SER A 65 -9.32 -2.34 -7.57
N GLU A 66 -8.49 -3.36 -7.41
CA GLU A 66 -8.94 -4.76 -7.32
C GLU A 66 -9.02 -5.26 -5.87
N GLY A 67 -8.51 -4.49 -4.90
CA GLY A 67 -8.63 -4.80 -3.47
C GLY A 67 -7.72 -5.94 -2.99
N TYR A 68 -6.67 -6.28 -3.73
CA TYR A 68 -5.71 -7.29 -3.32
C TYR A 68 -4.92 -6.82 -2.10
N THR A 69 -4.64 -7.77 -1.21
CA THR A 69 -3.64 -7.57 -0.16
C THR A 69 -2.23 -7.55 -0.76
N VAL A 70 -1.26 -6.94 -0.09
CA VAL A 70 0.14 -6.90 -0.55
C VAL A 70 0.68 -8.32 -0.81
N LYS A 71 0.33 -9.27 0.05
CA LYS A 71 0.69 -10.69 -0.08
C LYS A 71 -0.01 -11.35 -1.28
N GLY A 72 -1.30 -11.05 -1.48
CA GLY A 72 -2.09 -11.53 -2.62
C GLY A 72 -1.57 -11.00 -3.96
N ALA A 73 -1.31 -9.70 -4.04
CA ALA A 73 -0.71 -9.07 -5.20
C ALA A 73 0.68 -9.64 -5.51
N ARG A 74 1.51 -9.87 -4.49
CA ARG A 74 2.84 -10.50 -4.68
C ARG A 74 2.73 -11.90 -5.27
N ARG A 75 1.78 -12.70 -4.78
CA ARG A 75 1.52 -14.05 -5.28
C ARG A 75 1.01 -14.00 -6.73
N PHE A 76 0.06 -13.13 -7.02
CA PHE A 76 -0.49 -12.93 -8.35
C PHE A 76 0.60 -12.55 -9.37
N LEU A 77 1.47 -11.60 -9.00
CA LEU A 77 2.58 -11.18 -9.87
C LEU A 77 3.67 -12.26 -10.03
N ALA A 78 3.80 -13.20 -9.08
CA ALA A 78 4.80 -14.27 -9.14
C ALA A 78 4.31 -15.52 -9.89
N GLU A 79 3.04 -15.91 -9.73
CA GLU A 79 2.45 -17.11 -10.33
C GLU A 79 1.87 -16.85 -11.73
N GLY A 80 1.72 -15.59 -12.13
CA GLY A 80 1.07 -15.20 -13.38
C GLY A 80 -0.45 -15.26 -13.29
N GLU A 81 -1.12 -14.67 -14.28
CA GLU A 81 -2.58 -14.43 -14.34
C GLU A 81 -3.46 -15.70 -14.17
N ALA A 82 -2.86 -16.90 -14.24
CA ALA A 82 -3.52 -18.19 -14.10
C ALA A 82 -3.90 -18.56 -12.65
N SER A 83 -3.41 -17.84 -11.64
CA SER A 83 -3.82 -18.06 -10.24
C SER A 83 -5.06 -17.23 -9.91
N THR A 84 -6.24 -17.80 -10.19
CA THR A 84 -7.51 -17.37 -9.58
C THR A 84 -7.32 -17.20 -8.07
N PRO A 85 -7.60 -16.01 -7.50
CA PRO A 85 -7.29 -15.75 -6.12
C PRO A 85 -8.24 -16.55 -5.23
N VAL A 86 -7.67 -17.44 -4.41
CA VAL A 86 -8.26 -17.67 -3.09
C VAL A 86 -8.09 -16.33 -2.40
N ALA A 87 -9.20 -15.60 -2.27
CA ALA A 87 -9.28 -14.42 -1.44
C ALA A 87 -8.88 -14.83 0.00
N ASP A 88 -7.58 -14.81 0.30
CA ASP A 88 -7.13 -14.52 1.65
C ASP A 88 -7.84 -13.20 1.97
N ALA A 89 -8.85 -13.32 2.84
CA ALA A 89 -9.93 -12.38 3.08
C ALA A 89 -9.51 -10.92 2.87
N PRO A 90 -10.41 -10.07 2.32
CA PRO A 90 -10.11 -8.65 2.21
C PRO A 90 -9.58 -8.21 3.57
N VAL A 91 -8.41 -7.56 3.59
CA VAL A 91 -8.17 -6.57 4.65
C VAL A 91 -9.34 -5.64 4.44
N ALA A 92 -10.39 -5.91 5.23
CA ALA A 92 -11.57 -5.11 5.31
C ALA A 92 -11.03 -3.70 5.29
N ALA A 93 -11.52 -2.89 4.36
CA ALA A 93 -11.44 -1.45 4.48
C ALA A 93 -11.48 -1.17 5.98
N ILE A 94 -10.45 -0.54 6.52
CA ILE A 94 -10.53 -0.02 7.88
C ILE A 94 -11.57 1.09 7.76
N THR A 95 -12.84 0.69 7.63
CA THR A 95 -13.98 1.48 8.01
C THR A 95 -13.67 1.74 9.46
N ALA A 96 -13.43 3.01 9.78
CA ALA A 96 -13.24 3.39 11.16
C ALA A 96 -14.38 2.71 11.94
N PRO A 97 -14.09 1.88 12.94
CA PRO A 97 -15.15 1.26 13.71
C PRO A 97 -16.09 2.36 14.18
N VAL A 98 -17.34 2.29 13.72
CA VAL A 98 -18.39 3.20 14.16
C VAL A 98 -18.70 2.77 15.57
N PHE A 99 -17.96 3.33 16.53
CA PHE A 99 -18.19 3.07 17.93
C PHE A 99 -19.40 3.88 18.38
N ASP A 100 -20.30 3.24 19.12
CA ASP A 100 -21.32 3.96 19.86
C ASP A 100 -20.65 4.77 20.97
N VAL A 101 -20.61 6.09 20.77
CA VAL A 101 -19.99 7.04 21.69
C VAL A 101 -20.68 7.01 23.07
N ALA A 102 -21.99 6.73 23.13
CA ALA A 102 -22.72 6.64 24.39
C ALA A 102 -22.29 5.40 25.18
N ALA A 103 -22.07 4.27 24.50
CA ALA A 103 -21.56 3.05 25.14
C ALA A 103 -20.15 3.25 25.71
N LEU A 104 -19.29 3.99 25.01
CA LEU A 104 -17.95 4.32 25.50
C LEU A 104 -17.98 5.20 26.76
N TYR A 105 -18.88 6.19 26.82
CA TYR A 105 -19.04 6.99 28.03
C TYR A 105 -19.59 6.19 29.20
N ALA A 106 -20.54 5.28 28.97
CA ALA A 106 -21.04 4.40 30.02
C ALA A 106 -19.94 3.49 30.60
N VAL A 107 -19.03 2.99 29.77
CA VAL A 107 -17.86 2.22 30.22
C VAL A 107 -16.91 3.10 31.03
N ARG A 108 -16.58 4.30 30.54
CA ARG A 108 -15.75 5.27 31.27
C ARG A 108 -16.33 5.57 32.65
N ASP A 109 -17.63 5.83 32.72
CA ASP A 109 -18.30 6.26 33.96
C ASP A 109 -18.37 5.11 34.97
N ARG A 110 -18.58 3.87 34.51
CA ARG A 110 -18.46 2.68 35.38
C ARG A 110 -17.05 2.52 35.94
N LEU A 111 -16.02 2.70 35.11
CA LEU A 111 -14.63 2.59 35.56
C LEU A 111 -14.27 3.72 36.55
N ALA A 112 -14.72 4.94 36.27
CA ALA A 112 -14.54 6.07 37.18
C ALA A 112 -15.22 5.83 38.54
N ALA A 113 -16.45 5.30 38.54
CA ALA A 113 -17.16 4.94 39.76
C ALA A 113 -16.46 3.81 40.54
N ALA A 114 -15.96 2.78 39.84
CA ALA A 114 -15.22 1.69 40.46
C ALA A 114 -13.88 2.15 41.07
N LEU A 115 -13.20 3.10 40.44
CA LEU A 115 -11.98 3.71 40.97
C LEU A 115 -12.24 4.66 42.14
N ALA A 116 -13.39 5.35 42.16
CA ALA A 116 -13.77 6.24 43.26
C ALA A 116 -14.31 5.49 44.48
N ALA A 117 -14.72 4.23 44.31
CA ALA A 117 -15.20 3.34 45.38
C ALA A 117 -14.09 2.48 46.02
N ALA A 118 -12.84 2.63 45.56
CA ALA A 118 -11.64 1.97 46.09
C ALA A 118 -10.83 2.96 46.94
#